data_AF-U2LDJ2-F1
#
_entry.id   AF-U2LDJ2-F1
#
_cell.length_a   1.000
_cell.length_b   1.000
_cell.length_c   1.000
_cell.angle_alpha   90.00
_cell.angle_beta   90.00
_cell.angle_gamma   90.00
#
_symmetry.space_group_name_H-M   'P 1'
#
loop_
_entity.id
_entity.type
_entity.pdbx_description
1 polymer ?
#
loop_
_entity_poly.entity_id
_entity_poly.type
_entity_poly.pdbx_seq_one_letter_code
_entity_poly.pdbx_strand_id
1 'polypeptide(L)'
;MKNSRHFIRDLFFACTYIFKISPLYVFLTIFSAIFNSAYNLFNIVIIKAIIDSMQSGEYRLFYFYLILIFGIGIITMLINTILSNIVIPKVLNKIKNQIQKHIFSGYMKYDYEHVNNKKFYDQYYSILENSENSFTSTTSALGELITSTITILGVAYLVFCYNYMIMLIILGLVVLSFICSMKSEKSSIYSKNLQPC
;
A
#
# COMPACT_ATOMS: atom_id res chain seq x y z
N MET A 1 1.92 -24.44 -0.05
CA MET A 1 1.27 -23.90 -1.27
C MET A 1 -0.28 -23.87 -1.26
N LYS A 2 -1.00 -24.46 -0.28
CA LYS A 2 -2.49 -24.39 -0.21
C LYS A 2 -3.03 -23.05 0.33
N ASN A 3 -2.19 -22.27 1.03
CA ASN A 3 -2.57 -21.03 1.73
C ASN A 3 -2.70 -19.78 0.82
N SER A 4 -1.98 -19.72 -0.30
CA SER A 4 -1.92 -18.52 -1.18
C SER A 4 -3.24 -18.25 -1.93
N ARG A 5 -4.01 -19.28 -2.29
CA ARG A 5 -5.31 -19.10 -2.96
C ARG A 5 -6.37 -18.49 -2.04
N HIS A 6 -6.28 -18.75 -0.73
CA HIS A 6 -7.16 -18.13 0.25
C HIS A 6 -6.83 -16.65 0.38
N PHE A 7 -5.55 -16.30 0.52
CA PHE A 7 -5.11 -14.91 0.64
C PHE A 7 -5.56 -14.01 -0.52
N ILE A 8 -5.37 -14.44 -1.77
CA ILE A 8 -5.80 -13.66 -2.95
C ILE A 8 -7.33 -13.52 -2.99
N ARG A 9 -8.05 -14.58 -2.64
CA ARG A 9 -9.52 -14.57 -2.61
C ARG A 9 -10.05 -13.66 -1.51
N ASP A 10 -9.41 -13.66 -0.35
CA ASP A 10 -9.80 -12.86 0.81
C ASP A 10 -9.48 -11.37 0.56
N LEU A 11 -8.34 -11.07 -0.09
CA LEU A 11 -8.02 -9.74 -0.62
C LEU A 11 -9.05 -9.25 -1.64
N PHE A 12 -9.38 -10.09 -2.62
CA PHE A 12 -10.36 -9.76 -3.65
C PHE A 12 -11.76 -9.58 -3.06
N PHE A 13 -12.12 -10.39 -2.06
CA PHE A 13 -13.38 -10.29 -1.34
C PHE A 13 -13.45 -8.99 -0.53
N ALA A 14 -12.41 -8.64 0.22
CA ALA A 14 -12.33 -7.39 0.97
C ALA A 14 -12.42 -6.18 0.04
N CYS A 15 -11.69 -6.19 -1.08
CA CYS A 15 -11.74 -5.13 -2.10
C CYS A 15 -13.14 -5.01 -2.72
N THR A 16 -13.75 -6.12 -3.13
CA THR A 16 -15.12 -6.13 -3.70
C THR A 16 -16.16 -5.67 -2.69
N TYR A 17 -16.00 -6.03 -1.42
CA TYR A 17 -16.89 -5.62 -0.34
C TYR A 17 -16.80 -4.12 -0.07
N ILE A 18 -15.59 -3.56 -0.01
CA ILE A 18 -15.38 -2.12 0.16
C ILE A 18 -15.81 -1.35 -1.08
N PHE A 19 -15.63 -1.91 -2.27
CA PHE A 19 -16.10 -1.32 -3.51
C PHE A 19 -17.63 -1.13 -3.52
N LYS A 20 -18.37 -2.07 -2.93
CA LYS A 20 -19.83 -1.95 -2.74
C LYS A 20 -20.23 -0.86 -1.72
N ILE A 21 -19.37 -0.57 -0.75
CA ILE A 21 -19.63 0.39 0.33
C ILE A 21 -19.20 1.80 -0.10
N SER A 22 -17.96 1.95 -0.59
CA SER A 22 -17.38 3.22 -1.02
C SER A 22 -16.48 3.01 -2.26
N PRO A 23 -17.05 3.09 -3.48
CA PRO A 23 -16.26 2.98 -4.70
C PRO A 23 -15.23 4.10 -4.84
N LEU A 24 -15.50 5.27 -4.26
CA LEU A 24 -14.58 6.41 -4.23
C LEU A 24 -13.26 6.08 -3.53
N TYR A 25 -13.30 5.29 -2.44
CA TYR A 25 -12.09 4.93 -1.70
C TYR A 25 -11.19 4.00 -2.51
N VAL A 26 -11.76 2.94 -3.09
CA VAL A 26 -11.01 2.00 -3.94
C VAL A 26 -10.43 2.72 -5.15
N PHE A 27 -11.19 3.61 -5.77
CA PHE A 27 -10.70 4.45 -6.87
C PHE A 27 -9.53 5.34 -6.42
N LEU A 28 -9.65 6.01 -5.26
CA LEU A 28 -8.56 6.83 -4.71
C LEU A 28 -7.30 6.00 -4.43
N THR A 29 -7.44 4.80 -3.88
CA THR A 29 -6.32 3.91 -3.57
C THR A 29 -5.60 3.46 -4.84
N ILE A 30 -6.34 3.03 -5.87
CA ILE A 30 -5.74 2.62 -7.15
C ILE A 30 -5.10 3.81 -7.86
N PHE A 31 -5.78 4.95 -7.89
CA PHE A 31 -5.26 6.17 -8.50
C PHE A 31 -3.98 6.63 -7.80
N SER A 32 -3.96 6.62 -6.46
CA SER A 32 -2.78 6.92 -5.67
C SER A 32 -1.65 5.93 -5.93
N ALA A 33 -1.96 4.64 -6.10
CA ALA A 33 -0.94 3.63 -6.40
C ALA A 33 -0.26 3.89 -7.75
N ILE A 34 -1.04 4.20 -8.78
CA ILE A 34 -0.52 4.54 -10.11
C ILE A 34 0.30 5.84 -10.03
N PHE A 35 -0.23 6.89 -9.41
CA PHE A 35 0.45 8.18 -9.31
C PHE A 35 1.78 8.07 -8.54
N ASN A 36 1.78 7.33 -7.43
CA ASN A 36 2.99 7.08 -6.65
C ASN A 36 4.02 6.26 -7.43
N SER A 37 3.57 5.26 -8.20
CA SER A 37 4.47 4.49 -9.06
C SER A 37 5.12 5.36 -10.15
N ALA A 38 4.33 6.23 -10.80
CA ALA A 38 4.82 7.17 -11.81
C ALA A 38 5.80 8.19 -11.20
N TYR A 39 5.50 8.72 -10.01
CA TYR A 39 6.38 9.65 -9.29
C TYR A 39 7.73 8.99 -8.94
N ASN A 40 7.72 7.75 -8.48
CA ASN A 40 8.94 7.01 -8.19
C ASN A 40 9.81 6.79 -9.44
N LEU A 41 9.20 6.41 -10.58
CA LEU A 41 9.93 6.26 -11.84
C LEU A 41 10.46 7.60 -12.35
N PHE A 42 9.66 8.65 -12.23
CA PHE A 42 10.06 10.01 -12.58
C PHE A 42 11.29 10.47 -11.78
N ASN A 43 11.31 10.23 -10.45
CA ASN A 43 12.44 10.55 -9.59
C ASN A 43 13.75 9.88 -10.05
N ILE A 44 13.67 8.63 -10.52
CA ILE A 44 14.85 7.91 -11.01
C ILE A 44 15.37 8.53 -12.31
N VAL A 45 14.48 8.83 -13.25
CA VAL A 45 14.83 9.43 -14.54
C VAL A 45 15.42 10.83 -14.36
N ILE A 46 14.83 11.66 -13.49
CA ILE A 46 15.31 13.03 -13.28
C ILE A 46 16.67 13.07 -12.57
N ILE A 47 16.92 12.17 -11.59
CA ILE A 47 18.23 12.07 -10.96
C ILE A 47 19.29 11.73 -12.01
N LYS A 48 18.99 10.80 -12.92
CA LYS A 48 19.89 10.49 -14.03
C LYS A 48 20.15 11.72 -14.91
N ALA A 49 19.09 12.43 -15.31
CA ALA A 49 19.23 13.64 -16.14
C ALA A 49 20.08 14.72 -15.45
N ILE A 50 19.97 14.85 -14.13
CA ILE A 50 20.83 15.73 -13.32
C ILE A 50 22.29 15.28 -13.42
N ILE A 51 22.59 13.99 -13.21
CA ILE A 51 23.96 13.45 -13.31
C ILE A 51 24.53 13.66 -14.71
N ASP A 52 23.77 13.35 -15.76
CA ASP A 52 24.21 13.50 -17.16
C ASP A 52 24.49 14.99 -17.50
N SER A 53 23.67 15.92 -16.98
CA SER A 53 23.89 17.37 -17.14
C SER A 53 25.13 17.88 -16.38
N MET A 54 25.45 17.28 -15.24
CA MET A 54 26.68 17.59 -14.51
C MET A 54 27.93 17.10 -15.26
N GLN A 55 27.87 15.90 -15.84
CA GLN A 55 28.98 15.31 -16.59
C GLN A 55 29.28 16.05 -17.90
N SER A 56 28.23 16.52 -18.58
CA SER A 56 28.35 17.29 -19.82
C SER A 56 28.76 18.75 -19.60
N GLY A 57 28.77 19.24 -18.35
CA GLY A 57 29.11 20.63 -18.04
C GLY A 57 28.03 21.65 -18.41
N GLU A 58 26.81 21.19 -18.76
CA GLU A 58 25.69 22.06 -19.14
C GLU A 58 24.94 22.59 -17.91
N TYR A 59 25.55 23.57 -17.23
CA TYR A 59 25.01 24.16 -15.99
C TYR A 59 23.56 24.65 -16.10
N ARG A 60 23.14 25.13 -17.28
CA ARG A 60 21.77 25.61 -17.51
C ARG A 60 20.74 24.49 -17.40
N LEU A 61 21.01 23.32 -17.97
CA LEU A 61 20.13 22.16 -17.87
C LEU A 61 20.12 21.60 -16.45
N PHE A 62 21.28 21.59 -15.78
CA PHE A 62 21.39 21.17 -14.39
C PHE A 62 20.48 21.99 -13.46
N TYR A 63 20.57 23.33 -13.51
CA TYR A 63 19.71 24.19 -12.69
C TYR A 63 18.23 24.04 -13.03
N PHE A 64 17.90 23.83 -14.32
CA PHE A 64 16.52 23.58 -14.73
C PHE A 64 15.95 22.30 -14.09
N TYR A 65 16.67 21.18 -14.15
CA TYR A 65 16.22 19.92 -13.53
C TYR A 65 16.14 20.02 -11.99
N LEU A 66 17.04 20.77 -11.35
CA LEU A 66 17.00 21.04 -9.91
C LEU A 66 15.76 21.83 -9.48
N ILE A 67 15.43 22.89 -10.21
CA ILE A 67 14.22 23.69 -9.93
C ILE A 67 12.97 22.82 -10.17
N LEU A 68 13.00 21.99 -11.20
CA LEU A 68 11.88 21.13 -11.56
C LEU A 68 11.62 20.05 -10.50
N ILE A 69 12.65 19.35 -10.02
CA ILE A 69 12.48 18.34 -8.95
C ILE A 69 12.03 19.00 -7.64
N PHE A 70 12.55 20.18 -7.31
CA PHE A 70 12.18 20.91 -6.10
C PHE A 70 10.71 21.37 -6.16
N GLY A 71 10.28 21.92 -7.30
CA GLY A 71 8.89 22.34 -7.52
C GLY A 71 7.90 21.18 -7.42
N ILE A 72 8.19 20.05 -8.07
CA ILE A 72 7.36 18.85 -7.97
C ILE A 72 7.36 18.30 -6.54
N GLY A 73 8.49 18.33 -5.84
CA GLY A 73 8.59 17.92 -4.43
C GLY A 73 7.65 18.71 -3.51
N ILE A 74 7.59 20.04 -3.67
CA ILE A 74 6.68 20.89 -2.88
C ILE A 74 5.22 20.56 -3.22
N ILE A 75 4.88 20.46 -4.50
CA ILE A 75 3.51 20.18 -4.95
C ILE A 75 3.03 18.82 -4.39
N THR A 76 3.87 17.79 -4.50
CA THR A 76 3.55 16.45 -3.99
C THR A 76 3.41 16.44 -2.47
N MET A 77 4.27 17.17 -1.74
CA MET A 77 4.13 17.32 -0.29
C MET A 77 2.80 17.97 0.10
N LEU A 78 2.41 19.05 -0.57
CA LEU A 78 1.12 19.73 -0.34
C LEU A 78 -0.07 18.81 -0.62
N ILE A 79 -0.06 18.12 -1.76
CA ILE A 79 -1.09 17.16 -2.14
C ILE A 79 -1.20 16.05 -1.09
N ASN A 80 -0.07 15.44 -0.70
CA ASN A 80 -0.04 14.38 0.31
C ASN A 80 -0.57 14.85 1.66
N THR A 81 -0.25 16.08 2.06
CA THR A 81 -0.75 16.67 3.31
C THR A 81 -2.27 16.80 3.30
N ILE A 82 -2.84 17.29 2.19
CA ILE A 82 -4.30 17.45 2.05
C ILE A 82 -5.00 16.08 2.02
N LEU A 83 -4.45 15.12 1.26
CA LEU A 83 -5.01 13.78 1.19
C LEU A 83 -5.00 13.09 2.56
N SER A 84 -3.84 13.09 3.23
CA SER A 84 -3.65 12.40 4.52
C SER A 84 -4.48 13.01 5.65
N ASN A 85 -4.56 14.34 5.72
CA ASN A 85 -5.18 15.01 6.87
C ASN A 85 -6.67 15.31 6.69
N ILE A 86 -7.18 15.38 5.46
CA ILE A 86 -8.57 15.81 5.20
C ILE A 86 -9.35 14.75 4.43
N VAL A 87 -8.86 14.31 3.27
CA VAL A 87 -9.64 13.50 2.34
C VAL A 87 -9.79 12.06 2.86
N ILE A 88 -8.67 11.41 3.16
CA ILE A 88 -8.62 10.04 3.68
C ILE A 88 -9.46 9.89 4.96
N PRO A 89 -9.29 10.71 6.02
CA PRO A 89 -10.07 10.54 7.25
C PRO A 89 -11.58 10.74 7.05
N LYS A 90 -12.00 11.67 6.18
CA LYS A 90 -13.44 11.84 5.85
C LYS A 90 -14.02 10.61 5.17
N VAL A 91 -13.27 10.01 4.23
CA VAL A 91 -13.71 8.81 3.52
C VAL A 91 -13.74 7.60 4.47
N LEU A 92 -12.72 7.44 5.31
CA LEU A 92 -12.65 6.38 6.32
C LEU A 92 -13.82 6.46 7.32
N ASN A 93 -14.13 7.64 7.84
CA ASN A 93 -15.28 7.84 8.73
C ASN A 93 -16.62 7.44 8.08
N LYS A 94 -16.78 7.72 6.78
CA LYS A 94 -17.99 7.31 6.04
C LYS A 94 -18.07 5.79 5.91
N ILE A 95 -16.95 5.14 5.60
CA ILE A 95 -16.84 3.67 5.49
C ILE A 95 -17.15 3.03 6.85
N LYS A 96 -16.54 3.52 7.93
CA LYS A 96 -16.77 3.08 9.31
C LYS A 96 -18.26 3.10 9.65
N ASN A 97 -18.92 4.23 9.45
CA ASN A 97 -20.34 4.39 9.77
C ASN A 97 -21.23 3.42 8.99
N GLN A 98 -20.93 3.15 7.71
CA GLN A 98 -21.71 2.21 6.91
C GLN A 98 -21.48 0.76 7.33
N ILE A 99 -20.23 0.37 7.60
CA ILE A 99 -19.89 -0.97 8.08
C ILE A 99 -20.57 -1.25 9.42
N GLN A 100 -20.47 -0.31 10.37
CA GLN A 100 -21.10 -0.45 11.69
C GLN A 100 -22.63 -0.54 11.59
N LYS A 101 -23.28 0.28 10.76
CA LYS A 101 -24.73 0.18 10.50
C LYS A 101 -25.12 -1.17 9.93
N HIS A 102 -24.34 -1.71 8.99
CA HIS A 102 -24.62 -3.01 8.38
C HIS A 102 -24.48 -4.14 9.40
N ILE A 103 -23.41 -4.14 10.20
CA ILE A 103 -23.19 -5.11 11.29
C ILE A 103 -24.32 -5.05 12.32
N PHE A 104 -24.70 -3.85 12.77
CA PHE A 104 -25.80 -3.65 13.72
C PHE A 104 -27.15 -4.14 13.17
N SER A 105 -27.46 -3.84 11.90
CA SER A 105 -28.69 -4.33 11.26
C SER A 105 -28.75 -5.85 11.12
N GLY A 106 -27.58 -6.51 11.00
CA GLY A 106 -27.48 -7.97 11.02
C GLY A 106 -27.70 -8.51 12.42
N TYR A 107 -27.12 -7.89 13.45
CA TYR A 107 -27.30 -8.25 14.85
C TYR A 107 -28.78 -8.20 15.28
N MET A 108 -29.52 -7.17 14.88
CA MET A 108 -30.94 -7.02 15.20
C MET A 108 -31.87 -8.09 14.58
N LYS A 109 -31.36 -8.93 13.65
CA LYS A 109 -32.12 -10.02 13.03
C LYS A 109 -31.96 -11.36 13.74
N TYR A 110 -31.06 -11.46 14.72
CA TYR A 110 -30.86 -12.69 15.48
C TYR A 110 -31.86 -12.80 16.63
N ASP A 111 -32.29 -14.02 16.91
CA ASP A 111 -33.22 -14.32 17.99
C ASP A 111 -32.59 -14.04 19.37
N TYR A 112 -33.42 -13.59 20.32
CA TYR A 112 -32.95 -13.03 21.60
C TYR A 112 -32.09 -14.03 22.42
N GLU A 113 -32.38 -15.33 22.29
CA GLU A 113 -31.64 -16.41 22.96
C GLU A 113 -30.20 -16.57 22.45
N HIS A 114 -29.95 -16.33 21.16
CA HIS A 114 -28.60 -16.43 20.59
C HIS A 114 -27.74 -15.21 20.90
N VAL A 115 -28.39 -14.05 21.06
CA VAL A 115 -27.76 -12.76 21.36
C VAL A 115 -27.27 -12.68 22.80
N ASN A 116 -27.95 -13.34 23.75
CA ASN A 116 -27.60 -13.33 25.17
C ASN A 116 -26.41 -14.25 25.53
N ASN A 117 -25.78 -14.89 24.54
CA ASN A 117 -24.58 -15.69 24.75
C ASN A 117 -23.33 -14.80 24.81
N LYS A 118 -22.58 -14.85 25.92
CA LYS A 118 -21.32 -14.12 26.11
C LYS A 118 -20.36 -14.29 24.92
N LYS A 119 -20.25 -15.50 24.37
CA LYS A 119 -19.37 -15.81 23.24
C LYS A 119 -19.80 -15.10 21.94
N PHE A 120 -21.11 -14.92 21.75
CA PHE A 120 -21.67 -14.22 20.59
C PHE A 120 -21.47 -12.71 20.72
N TYR A 121 -21.68 -12.15 21.92
CA TYR A 121 -21.43 -10.75 22.20
C TYR A 121 -19.95 -10.36 22.04
N ASP A 122 -19.03 -11.17 22.57
CA ASP A 122 -17.59 -10.94 22.44
C ASP A 122 -17.15 -10.97 20.96
N GLN A 123 -17.69 -11.90 20.17
CA GLN A 123 -17.44 -11.96 18.72
C GLN A 123 -18.00 -10.73 18.00
N TYR A 124 -19.23 -10.31 18.32
CA TYR A 124 -19.84 -9.11 17.75
C TYR A 124 -19.00 -7.86 18.03
N TYR A 125 -18.58 -7.66 19.28
CA TYR A 125 -17.76 -6.51 19.67
C TYR A 125 -16.39 -6.54 18.96
N SER A 126 -15.75 -7.71 18.92
CA SER A 126 -14.48 -7.90 18.20
C SER A 126 -14.60 -7.57 16.71
N ILE A 127 -15.68 -7.99 16.05
CA ILE A 127 -15.93 -7.68 14.63
C ILE A 127 -16.21 -6.18 14.46
N LEU A 128 -17.00 -5.56 15.34
CA LEU A 128 -17.32 -4.15 15.26
C LEU A 128 -16.08 -3.25 15.39
N GLU A 129 -15.17 -3.61 16.29
CA GLU A 129 -13.92 -2.88 16.55
C GLU A 129 -12.88 -3.11 15.45
N ASN A 130 -12.70 -4.36 14.99
CA ASN A 130 -11.65 -4.71 14.03
C ASN A 130 -12.05 -4.60 12.56
N SER A 131 -13.35 -4.56 12.24
CA SER A 131 -13.82 -4.58 10.84
C SER A 131 -13.29 -3.41 10.02
N GLU A 132 -13.38 -2.18 10.53
CA GLU A 132 -12.87 -0.99 9.84
C GLU A 132 -11.39 -1.15 9.47
N ASN A 133 -10.53 -1.37 10.47
CA ASN A 133 -9.09 -1.52 10.28
C ASN A 133 -8.76 -2.69 9.37
N SER A 134 -9.46 -3.82 9.47
CA SER A 134 -9.22 -4.98 8.62
C SER A 134 -9.49 -4.66 7.15
N PHE A 135 -10.62 -4.03 6.87
CA PHE A 135 -11.03 -3.68 5.51
C PHE A 135 -10.13 -2.61 4.89
N THR A 136 -9.84 -1.54 5.63
CA THR A 136 -9.04 -0.41 5.14
C THR A 136 -7.56 -0.78 4.98
N SER A 137 -7.00 -1.56 5.91
CA SER A 137 -5.60 -2.04 5.81
C SER A 137 -5.43 -3.01 4.66
N THR A 138 -6.38 -3.93 4.45
CA THR A 138 -6.33 -4.89 3.34
C THR A 138 -6.34 -4.18 1.98
N THR A 139 -7.15 -3.13 1.85
CA THR A 139 -7.22 -2.33 0.60
C THR A 139 -5.97 -1.49 0.39
N SER A 140 -5.42 -0.91 1.46
CA SER A 140 -4.19 -0.13 1.39
C SER A 140 -3.00 -1.02 1.01
N ALA A 141 -2.90 -2.21 1.61
CA ALA A 141 -1.90 -3.22 1.25
C ALA A 141 -2.01 -3.64 -0.22
N LEU A 142 -3.23 -3.76 -0.78
CA LEU A 142 -3.40 -3.99 -2.22
C LEU A 142 -2.83 -2.83 -3.06
N GLY A 143 -3.11 -1.59 -2.68
CA GLY A 143 -2.56 -0.41 -3.35
C GLY A 143 -1.03 -0.37 -3.31
N GLU A 144 -0.45 -0.70 -2.16
CA GLU A 144 1.01 -0.79 -1.98
C GLU A 144 1.63 -1.90 -2.83
N LEU A 145 0.98 -3.07 -2.90
CA LEU A 145 1.42 -4.18 -3.76
C LEU A 145 1.38 -3.79 -5.24
N ILE A 146 0.32 -3.11 -5.69
CA ILE A 146 0.21 -2.61 -7.07
C ILE A 146 1.34 -1.60 -7.34
N THR A 147 1.50 -0.61 -6.45
CA THR A 147 2.56 0.40 -6.56
C THR A 147 3.92 -0.26 -6.68
N SER A 148 4.24 -1.16 -5.75
CA SER A 148 5.53 -1.85 -5.68
C SER A 148 5.79 -2.71 -6.92
N THR A 149 4.76 -3.38 -7.43
CA THR A 149 4.90 -4.19 -8.65
C THR A 149 5.20 -3.32 -9.86
N ILE A 150 4.47 -2.20 -10.02
CA ILE A 150 4.69 -1.27 -11.15
C ILE A 150 6.06 -0.61 -11.03
N THR A 151 6.48 -0.18 -9.84
CA THR A 151 7.80 0.44 -9.65
C THR A 151 8.92 -0.55 -9.91
N ILE A 152 8.87 -1.77 -9.37
CA ILE A 152 9.90 -2.78 -9.61
C ILE A 152 10.03 -3.08 -11.10
N LEU A 153 8.91 -3.30 -11.80
CA LEU A 153 8.92 -3.56 -13.25
C LEU A 153 9.43 -2.35 -14.04
N GLY A 154 9.00 -1.13 -13.69
CA GLY A 154 9.44 0.08 -14.35
C GLY A 154 10.93 0.36 -14.15
N VAL A 155 11.46 0.16 -12.94
CA VAL A 155 12.89 0.29 -12.64
C VAL A 155 13.68 -0.76 -13.40
N ALA A 156 13.24 -2.02 -13.39
CA ALA A 156 13.88 -3.08 -14.17
C ALA A 156 13.94 -2.70 -15.67
N TYR A 157 12.83 -2.21 -16.23
CA TYR A 157 12.79 -1.75 -17.62
C TYR A 157 13.77 -0.60 -17.89
N LEU A 158 13.80 0.43 -17.04
CA LEU A 158 14.72 1.56 -17.18
C LEU A 158 16.20 1.11 -17.14
N VAL A 159 16.55 0.26 -16.19
CA VAL A 159 17.91 -0.30 -16.07
C VAL A 159 18.28 -1.12 -17.30
N PHE A 160 17.34 -1.94 -17.81
CA PHE A 160 17.56 -2.73 -19.02
C PHE A 160 17.88 -1.86 -20.23
N CYS A 161 17.18 -0.73 -20.39
CA CYS A 161 17.46 0.24 -21.45
C CYS A 161 18.83 0.93 -21.32
N TYR A 162 19.38 1.07 -20.12
CA TYR A 162 20.64 1.77 -19.91
C TYR A 162 21.88 0.87 -20.03
N ASN A 163 21.93 -0.26 -19.32
CA ASN A 163 23.06 -1.20 -19.41
C ASN A 163 22.72 -2.58 -18.83
N TYR A 164 22.86 -3.63 -19.65
CA TYR A 164 22.54 -5.01 -19.25
C TYR A 164 23.43 -5.57 -18.14
N MET A 165 24.67 -5.07 -17.97
CA MET A 165 25.57 -5.54 -16.90
C MET A 165 25.08 -5.08 -15.51
N ILE A 166 24.51 -3.87 -15.42
CA ILE A 166 23.95 -3.34 -14.17
C ILE A 166 22.72 -4.16 -13.75
N MET A 167 21.95 -4.65 -14.73
CA MET A 167 20.80 -5.53 -14.49
C MET A 167 21.21 -6.83 -13.77
N LEU A 168 22.30 -7.48 -14.18
CA LEU A 168 22.78 -8.71 -13.54
C LEU A 168 23.15 -8.49 -12.07
N ILE A 169 23.79 -7.36 -11.76
CA ILE A 169 24.16 -7.00 -10.38
C ILE A 169 22.90 -6.76 -9.54
N ILE A 170 21.93 -6.02 -10.07
CA ILE A 170 20.66 -5.73 -9.38
C ILE A 170 19.86 -7.01 -9.12
N LEU A 171 19.76 -7.91 -10.10
CA LEU A 171 19.12 -9.21 -9.91
C LEU A 171 19.77 -10.00 -8.77
N GLY A 172 21.10 -10.02 -8.69
CA GLY A 172 21.83 -10.64 -7.59
C GLY A 172 21.47 -10.03 -6.22
N LEU A 173 21.43 -8.69 -6.12
CA LEU A 173 21.07 -7.98 -4.88
C LEU A 173 19.62 -8.22 -4.45
N VAL A 174 18.69 -8.28 -5.40
CA VAL A 174 17.27 -8.56 -5.13
C VAL A 174 17.10 -9.97 -4.58
N VAL A 175 17.76 -10.97 -5.17
CA VAL A 175 17.74 -12.36 -4.68
C VAL A 175 18.33 -12.45 -3.27
N LEU A 176 19.46 -11.79 -3.02
CA LEU A 176 20.07 -11.72 -1.68
C LEU A 176 19.12 -11.07 -0.66
N SER A 177 18.51 -9.94 -1.02
CA SER A 177 17.56 -9.22 -0.17
C SER A 177 16.33 -10.07 0.15
N PHE A 178 15.83 -10.82 -0.82
CA PHE A 178 14.71 -11.74 -0.63
C PHE A 178 15.06 -12.87 0.35
N ILE A 179 16.23 -13.49 0.21
CA ILE A 179 16.73 -14.52 1.13
C ILE A 179 16.87 -13.96 2.55
N CYS A 180 17.45 -12.76 2.68
CA CYS A 180 17.58 -12.06 3.96
C CYS A 180 16.22 -11.76 4.60
N SER A 181 15.25 -11.31 3.81
CA SER A 181 13.90 -11.00 4.28
C SER A 181 13.18 -12.25 4.80
N MET A 182 13.25 -13.37 4.06
CA MET A 182 12.70 -14.65 4.51
C MET A 182 13.36 -15.15 5.82
N LYS A 183 14.65 -14.90 6.00
CA LYS A 183 15.38 -15.28 7.22
C LYS A 183 15.00 -14.38 8.41
N SER A 184 14.83 -13.07 8.16
CA SER A 184 14.39 -12.09 9.16
C SER A 184 12.98 -12.39 9.68
N GLU A 185 12.06 -12.73 8.78
CA GLU A 185 10.68 -13.06 9.14
C GLU A 185 10.59 -14.29 10.05
N LYS A 186 11.41 -15.33 9.78
CA LYS A 186 11.53 -16.49 10.68
C LYS A 186 12.03 -16.08 12.06
N SER A 187 13.09 -15.27 12.13
CA SER A 187 13.66 -14.82 13.41
C SER A 187 12.67 -14.00 14.26
N SER A 188 11.84 -13.16 13.63
CA SER A 188 10.81 -12.39 14.32
C SER A 188 9.68 -13.26 14.89
N ILE A 189 9.39 -14.41 14.26
CA ILE A 189 8.40 -15.36 14.77
C ILE A 189 8.97 -16.14 15.97
N TYR A 190 10.26 -16.46 15.97
CA TYR A 190 10.91 -17.11 17.11
C TYR A 190 11.02 -16.19 18.33
N SER A 191 11.33 -14.90 18.16
CA SER A 191 11.38 -13.95 19.30
C SER A 191 10.00 -13.68 19.91
N LYS A 192 8.93 -13.67 19.11
CA LYS A 192 7.54 -13.53 19.61
C LYS A 192 7.04 -14.75 20.39
N ASN A 193 7.55 -15.94 20.10
CA ASN A 193 7.23 -17.17 20.83
C ASN A 193 8.08 -17.38 22.10
N LEU A 194 9.11 -16.55 22.32
CA LEU A 194 9.99 -16.59 23.50
C LEU A 194 9.61 -15.55 24.58
N GLN A 195 8.56 -14.77 24.36
CA GLN A 195 7.91 -13.98 25.41
C GLN A 195 6.60 -14.67 25.86
N PRO A 196 6.65 -15.64 26.78
CA PRO A 196 5.50 -15.95 27.61
C PRO A 196 5.45 -14.90 28.72
N CYS A 197 4.50 -13.96 28.63
CA CYS A 197 3.83 -13.27 29.75
C CYS A 197 2.91 -12.18 29.15
#